data_AF-A0A1V5KZV6-F1
#
_entry.id   AF-A0A1V5KZV6-F1
#
_cell.length_a   1.000
_cell.length_b   1.000
_cell.length_c   1.000
_cell.angle_alpha   90.00
_cell.angle_beta   90.00
_cell.angle_gamma   90.00
#
_symmetry.space_group_name_H-M   'P 1'
#
loop_
_entity.id
_entity.type
_entity.pdbx_description
1 polymer ?
#
loop_
_entity_poly.entity_id
_entity_poly.type
_entity_poly.pdbx_seq_one_letter_code
_entity_poly.pdbx_strand_id
1 'polypeptide(L)'
;MDPDLLATHGAVSEQVARAMAAGAAERLGADCAVATTGVAGPGGGTRDKPVGLVYIATGVLGTIEVRRFTMFRDRREIRERTAQTALDLLRHRLLPGSRGNHAT
;
A
#
# COMPACT_ATOMS: atom_id res chain seq x y z
N MET A 1 -0.40 7.88 15.01
CA MET A 1 -0.54 6.42 14.81
C MET A 1 -0.61 5.79 16.18
N ASP A 2 -1.58 4.93 16.44
CA ASP A 2 -1.71 4.22 17.72
C ASP A 2 -0.46 3.34 17.94
N PRO A 3 0.29 3.51 19.05
CA PRO A 3 1.46 2.69 19.37
C PRO A 3 1.17 1.18 19.38
N ASP A 4 -0.05 0.77 19.72
CA ASP A 4 -0.41 -0.64 19.89
C ASP A 4 -0.78 -1.34 18.56
N LEU A 5 -0.94 -0.56 17.49
CA LEU A 5 -1.32 -1.08 16.18
C LEU A 5 -0.29 -2.05 15.59
N LEU A 6 1.01 -1.74 15.81
CA LEU A 6 2.11 -2.60 15.38
C LEU A 6 2.17 -3.89 16.19
N ALA A 7 1.90 -3.83 17.50
CA ALA A 7 1.86 -5.01 18.36
C ALA A 7 0.70 -5.94 17.97
N THR A 8 -0.47 -5.37 17.68
CA THR A 8 -1.70 -6.13 17.39
C THR A 8 -1.73 -6.73 15.98
N HIS A 9 -1.34 -5.96 14.96
CA HIS A 9 -1.49 -6.36 13.56
C HIS A 9 -0.16 -6.69 12.86
N GLY A 10 0.96 -6.25 13.44
CA GLY A 10 2.27 -6.28 12.81
C GLY A 10 2.40 -5.27 11.67
N ALA A 11 3.65 -4.88 11.37
CA ALA A 11 3.95 -3.86 10.37
C ALA A 11 3.35 -4.13 8.98
N VAL A 12 3.31 -5.39 8.54
CA VAL A 12 2.71 -5.78 7.27
C VAL A 12 1.25 -6.18 7.48
N SER A 13 0.35 -5.19 7.42
CA SER A 13 -1.09 -5.36 7.60
C SER A 13 -1.88 -4.23 6.93
N GLU A 14 -3.18 -4.44 6.73
CA GLU A 14 -4.08 -3.42 6.19
C GLU A 14 -4.22 -2.22 7.15
N GLN A 15 -4.34 -2.51 8.44
CA GLN A 15 -4.50 -1.54 9.51
C GLN A 15 -3.31 -0.59 9.56
N VAL A 16 -2.08 -1.13 9.51
CA VAL A 16 -0.86 -0.33 9.48
C VAL A 16 -0.80 0.53 8.22
N ALA A 17 -1.10 -0.03 7.05
CA ALA A 17 -1.10 0.73 5.80
C ALA A 17 -2.09 1.92 5.85
N ARG A 18 -3.32 1.67 6.34
CA ARG A 18 -4.35 2.71 6.52
C ARG A 18 -3.88 3.81 7.46
N ALA A 19 -3.38 3.44 8.63
CA ALA A 19 -2.95 4.38 9.65
C ALA A 19 -1.70 5.17 9.22
N MET A 20 -0.80 4.58 8.43
CA MET A 20 0.32 5.30 7.82
C MET A 20 -0.15 6.37 6.84
N ALA A 21 -1.08 6.03 5.93
CA ALA A 21 -1.61 7.00 4.98
C ALA A 21 -2.40 8.12 5.68
N ALA A 22 -3.22 7.78 6.67
CA ALA A 22 -3.96 8.75 7.47
C ALA A 22 -3.03 9.71 8.20
N GLY A 23 -2.04 9.16 8.92
CA GLY A 23 -1.08 9.97 9.66
C GLY A 23 -0.20 10.84 8.77
N ALA A 24 0.13 10.38 7.56
CA ALA A 24 0.86 11.19 6.58
C ALA A 24 0.02 12.38 6.09
N ALA A 25 -1.25 12.14 5.73
CA ALA A 25 -2.17 13.19 5.29
C ALA A 25 -2.40 14.25 6.38
N GLU A 26 -2.69 13.80 7.60
CA GLU A 26 -2.95 14.67 8.76
C GLU A 26 -1.73 15.52 9.12
N ARG A 27 -0.55 14.90 9.27
CA ARG A 27 0.66 15.61 9.72
C ARG A 27 1.20 16.61 8.70
N LEU A 28 0.92 16.39 7.41
CA LEU A 28 1.41 17.23 6.32
C LEU A 28 0.33 18.18 5.79
N GLY A 29 -0.92 18.09 6.26
CA GLY A 29 -2.05 18.82 5.68
C GLY A 29 -2.24 18.53 4.20
N ALA A 30 -1.94 17.31 3.75
CA ALA A 30 -1.92 16.95 2.34
C ALA A 30 -3.28 16.41 1.88
N ASP A 31 -3.73 16.86 0.70
CA ASP A 31 -4.96 16.37 0.07
C ASP A 31 -4.85 14.91 -0.40
N CYS A 32 -3.63 14.47 -0.65
CA CYS A 32 -3.32 13.13 -1.12
C CYS A 32 -2.24 12.47 -0.27
N ALA A 33 -2.37 11.17 -0.03
CA ALA A 33 -1.37 10.38 0.67
C ALA A 33 -1.21 8.99 0.05
N VAL A 34 -0.01 8.44 0.16
CA VAL A 34 0.29 7.05 -0.22
C VAL A 34 1.11 6.42 0.90
N ALA A 35 0.78 5.19 1.27
CA ALA A 35 1.60 4.39 2.16
C ALA A 35 1.72 2.95 1.64
N THR A 36 2.87 2.33 1.87
CA THR A 36 3.10 0.93 1.53
C THR A 36 3.74 0.20 2.69
N THR A 37 3.36 -1.06 2.89
CA THR A 37 4.02 -1.98 3.83
C THR A 37 3.98 -3.38 3.27
N GLY A 38 5.10 -4.11 3.33
CA GLY A 38 5.20 -5.41 2.69
C GLY A 38 6.51 -6.13 2.94
N VAL A 39 6.57 -7.39 2.52
CA VAL A 39 7.76 -8.24 2.62
C VAL A 39 8.40 -8.36 1.23
N ALA A 40 9.42 -7.56 0.93
CA ALA A 40 10.07 -7.59 -0.38
C ALA A 40 11.03 -8.79 -0.58
N GLY A 41 11.43 -9.50 0.48
CA GLY A 41 12.37 -10.62 0.38
C GLY A 41 13.85 -10.20 0.32
N PRO A 42 14.77 -11.15 0.04
CA PRO A 42 14.49 -12.57 -0.21
C PRO A 42 14.07 -13.35 1.06
N GLY A 43 14.34 -12.82 2.26
CA GLY A 43 13.92 -13.39 3.55
C GLY A 43 12.78 -12.60 4.23
N GLY A 44 12.50 -12.91 5.50
CA GLY A 44 11.52 -12.20 6.32
C GLY A 44 10.05 -12.57 6.05
N GLY A 45 9.80 -13.47 5.10
CA GLY A 45 8.47 -14.03 4.88
C GLY A 45 8.13 -15.11 5.91
N THR A 46 6.86 -15.19 6.26
CA THR A 46 6.28 -16.31 7.01
C THR A 46 5.17 -16.96 6.20
N ARG A 47 4.60 -18.08 6.70
CA ARG A 47 3.44 -18.71 6.08
C ARG A 47 2.27 -17.73 5.90
N ASP A 48 2.04 -16.88 6.89
CA ASP A 48 0.89 -15.96 6.90
C ASP A 48 1.22 -14.63 6.18
N LYS A 49 2.50 -14.25 6.15
CA LYS A 49 3.02 -13.03 5.51
C LYS A 49 4.18 -13.39 4.58
N PRO A 50 3.91 -14.02 3.43
CA PRO A 50 4.98 -14.50 2.54
C PRO A 50 5.73 -13.33 1.89
N VAL A 51 6.94 -13.62 1.41
CA VAL A 51 7.65 -12.71 0.48
C VAL A 51 6.74 -12.40 -0.71
N GLY A 52 6.68 -11.13 -1.08
CA GLY A 52 5.79 -10.61 -2.10
C GLY A 52 4.48 -10.03 -1.58
N LEU A 53 4.11 -10.26 -0.32
CA LEU A 53 2.92 -9.65 0.28
C LEU A 53 3.15 -8.14 0.48
N VAL A 54 2.26 -7.32 -0.08
CA VAL A 54 2.28 -5.87 0.04
C VAL A 54 0.86 -5.33 0.27
N TYR A 55 0.72 -4.39 1.19
CA TYR A 55 -0.44 -3.53 1.34
C TYR A 55 -0.09 -2.13 0.85
N ILE A 56 -0.98 -1.56 0.05
CA ILE A 56 -0.85 -0.21 -0.48
C ILE A 56 -2.10 0.58 -0.08
N ALA A 57 -1.91 1.68 0.62
CA ALA A 57 -2.96 2.62 0.98
C ALA A 57 -2.84 3.90 0.14
N THR A 58 -3.96 4.39 -0.37
CA THR A 58 -4.07 5.71 -1.00
C THR A 58 -5.13 6.53 -0.27
N GLY A 59 -4.81 7.79 0.02
CA GLY A 59 -5.72 8.78 0.59
C GLY A 59 -5.99 9.89 -0.41
N VAL A 60 -7.25 10.28 -0.57
CA VAL A 60 -7.68 11.45 -1.36
C VAL A 60 -8.77 12.16 -0.59
N LEU A 61 -8.57 13.44 -0.26
CA LEU A 61 -9.52 14.30 0.45
C LEU A 61 -10.14 13.60 1.69
N GLY A 62 -9.26 13.04 2.53
CA GLY A 62 -9.65 12.30 3.75
C GLY A 62 -10.15 10.87 3.53
N THR A 63 -10.44 10.45 2.30
CA THR A 63 -10.91 9.09 2.01
C THR A 63 -9.74 8.15 1.73
N ILE A 64 -9.56 7.13 2.58
CA ILE A 64 -8.47 6.15 2.46
C ILE A 64 -8.98 4.79 1.98
N GLU A 65 -8.36 4.30 0.92
CA GLU A 65 -8.54 2.94 0.40
C GLU A 65 -7.24 2.15 0.57
N VAL A 66 -7.35 0.87 0.94
CA VAL A 66 -6.20 -0.03 1.07
C VAL A 66 -6.41 -1.26 0.19
N ARG A 67 -5.37 -1.66 -0.53
CA ARG A 67 -5.37 -2.85 -1.37
C ARG A 67 -4.22 -3.78 -1.01
N ARG A 68 -4.52 -5.08 -0.97
CA ARG A 68 -3.55 -6.16 -0.78
C ARG A 68 -3.08 -6.71 -2.12
N PHE A 69 -1.78 -6.97 -2.24
CA PHE A 69 -1.15 -7.57 -3.41
C PHE A 69 -0.20 -8.69 -2.99
N THR A 70 -0.04 -9.68 -3.87
CA THR A 70 1.03 -10.68 -3.78
C THR A 70 1.84 -10.62 -5.07
N MET A 71 3.13 -10.34 -4.96
CA MET A 71 4.04 -10.16 -6.09
C MET A 71 5.15 -11.20 -6.06
N PHE A 72 5.21 -12.07 -7.06
CA PHE A 72 6.22 -13.14 -7.15
C PHE A 72 7.38 -12.71 -8.04
N ARG A 73 8.32 -11.95 -7.46
CA ARG A 73 9.47 -11.36 -8.17
C ARG A 73 10.65 -11.19 -7.21
N ASP A 74 11.81 -10.75 -7.71
CA ASP A 74 12.93 -10.42 -6.85
C ASP A 74 12.65 -9.17 -5.98
N ARG A 75 13.50 -8.93 -4.98
CA ARG A 75 13.34 -7.82 -4.03
C ARG A 75 13.25 -6.45 -4.72
N ARG A 76 14.03 -6.24 -5.78
CA ARG A 76 14.08 -4.97 -6.51
C ARG A 76 12.79 -4.77 -7.30
N GLU A 77 12.39 -5.78 -8.05
CA GLU A 77 11.16 -5.79 -8.84
C GLU A 77 9.91 -5.62 -7.96
N ILE A 78 9.85 -6.25 -6.79
CA ILE A 78 8.73 -6.06 -5.83
C ILE A 78 8.62 -4.59 -5.42
N ARG A 79 9.75 -3.92 -5.12
CA ARG A 79 9.75 -2.52 -4.71
C ARG A 79 9.36 -1.58 -5.86
N GLU A 80 9.93 -1.79 -7.04
CA GLU A 80 9.63 -1.00 -8.24
C GLU A 80 8.14 -1.12 -8.60
N ARG A 81 7.61 -2.36 -8.65
CA ARG A 81 6.21 -2.62 -8.96
C ARG A 81 5.28 -2.08 -7.87
N THR A 82 5.67 -2.15 -6.60
CA THR A 82 4.92 -1.55 -5.48
C THR A 82 4.79 -0.05 -5.65
N ALA A 83 5.89 0.65 -5.94
CA ALA A 83 5.88 2.10 -6.15
C ALA A 83 5.00 2.50 -7.35
N GLN A 84 5.16 1.83 -8.49
CA GLN A 84 4.36 2.07 -9.69
C GLN A 84 2.87 1.81 -9.44
N THR A 85 2.54 0.68 -8.80
CA THR A 85 1.15 0.34 -8.45
C THR A 85 0.55 1.38 -7.53
N ALA A 86 1.30 1.87 -6.54
CA ALA A 86 0.78 2.86 -5.60
C ALA A 86 0.45 4.20 -6.26
N LEU A 87 1.32 4.66 -7.17
CA LEU A 87 1.06 5.87 -7.96
C LEU A 87 -0.11 5.68 -8.93
N ASP A 88 -0.23 4.51 -9.57
CA ASP A 88 -1.35 4.22 -10.47
C ASP A 88 -2.69 4.13 -9.74
N LEU A 89 -2.72 3.55 -8.53
CA LEU A 89 -3.91 3.55 -7.67
C LEU A 89 -4.33 4.97 -7.30
N LEU A 90 -3.37 5.82 -6.91
CA LEU A 90 -3.68 7.21 -6.58
C LEU A 90 -4.19 7.95 -7.82
N ARG A 91 -3.52 7.79 -8.96
CA ARG A 91 -3.91 8.37 -10.26
C ARG A 91 -5.36 8.02 -10.62
N HIS A 92 -5.78 6.76 -10.48
CA HIS A 92 -7.15 6.34 -10.75
C HIS A 92 -8.18 6.95 -9.82
N ARG A 93 -7.80 7.32 -8.59
CA ARG A 93 -8.69 8.02 -7.65
C ARG A 93 -8.77 9.52 -7.91
N LEU A 94 -7.74 10.11 -8.51
CA LEU A 94 -7.70 11.54 -8.86
C LEU A 94 -8.29 11.86 -10.23
N LEU A 95 -8.17 10.95 -11.18
CA LEU A 95 -8.61 11.15 -12.56
C LEU A 95 -9.85 10.28 -12.84
N PRO A 96 -11.07 10.86 -12.92
CA PRO A 96 -12.23 10.11 -13.36
C PRO A 96 -12.04 9.68 -14.82
N GLY A 97 -11.88 8.36 -15.04
CA GLY A 97 -11.88 7.77 -16.37
C GLY A 97 -10.50 7.51 -16.97
N SER A 98 -9.89 6.39 -16.60
CA SER A 98 -9.03 5.62 -17.51
C SER A 98 -9.28 4.14 -17.23
N ARG A 99 -10.50 3.65 -17.50
CA ARG A 99 -10.71 2.20 -17.60
C ARG A 99 -9.91 1.75 -18.82
N GLY A 100 -8.70 1.23 -18.59
CA GLY A 100 -7.95 0.50 -19.60
C GLY A 100 -8.81 -0.68 -20.03
N ASN A 101 -9.36 -0.61 -21.24
CA ASN A 101 -10.04 -1.70 -21.88
C ASN A 101 -9.04 -2.85 -22.09
N HIS A 102 -9.06 -3.85 -21.21
CA HIS A 102 -8.47 -5.16 -21.46
C HIS A 102 -9.53 -6.21 -21.13
N ALA A 103 -10.55 -6.27 -21.99
CA ALA A 103 -11.21 -7.52 -22.28
C ALA A 103 -10.21 -8.37 -23.06
N THR A 104 -9.83 -9.52 -22.50
CA THR A 104 -9.32 -10.67 -23.26
C THR A 104 -10.34 -11.77 -23.10
#